data_AF-T0Y5H4-F1
#
_entry.id   AF-T0Y5H4-F1
#
_cell.length_a   1.000
_cell.length_b   1.000
_cell.length_c   1.000
_cell.angle_alpha   90.00
_cell.angle_beta   90.00
_cell.angle_gamma   90.00
#
_symmetry.space_group_name_H-M   'P 1'
#
loop_
_entity.id
_entity.type
_entity.pdbx_description
1 polymer ?
#
loop_
_entity_poly.entity_id
_entity_poly.type
_entity_poly.pdbx_seq_one_letter_code
_entity_poly.pdbx_strand_id
1 'polypeptide(L)' 'EAARAGLAVEACAMRLEDLSSAREVFLTNARVGLWPVRSLPGRELAPGPLTARLAALMRPLLEAPADG' A
#
# COMPACT_ATOMS: atom_id res chain seq x y z
N GLU A 1 8.71 -1.45 6.08
CA GLU A 1 7.71 -0.78 6.95
C GLU A 1 6.57 -1.68 7.43
N ALA A 2 5.77 -2.30 6.56
CA ALA A 2 4.63 -3.11 7.02
C ALA A 2 5.01 -4.24 8.00
N ALA A 3 6.01 -5.06 7.67
CA ALA A 3 6.52 -6.12 8.55
C ALA A 3 7.11 -5.55 9.86
N ARG A 4 7.84 -4.43 9.78
CA ARG A 4 8.38 -3.72 10.96
C ARG A 4 7.28 -3.19 11.87
N ALA A 5 6.09 -2.91 11.33
CA ALA A 5 4.91 -2.49 12.06
C ALA A 5 4.06 -3.66 12.60
N GLY A 6 4.59 -4.88 12.57
CA GLY A 6 3.96 -6.11 13.09
C GLY A 6 2.89 -6.71 12.18
N LEU A 7 2.82 -6.29 10.92
CA LEU A 7 1.85 -6.86 9.97
C LEU A 7 2.41 -8.13 9.34
N ALA A 8 1.55 -9.13 9.14
CA ALA A 8 1.88 -10.28 8.31
C ALA A 8 2.10 -9.79 6.86
N VAL A 9 3.24 -10.14 6.28
CA VAL A 9 3.63 -9.75 4.92
C VAL A 9 4.11 -10.98 4.19
N GLU A 10 3.59 -11.19 2.99
CA GLU A 10 4.02 -12.24 2.08
C GLU A 10 4.33 -11.61 0.71
N ALA A 11 5.44 -12.04 0.11
CA ALA A 11 5.74 -11.74 -1.29
C ALA A 11 5.39 -12.96 -2.13
N CYS A 12 4.32 -12.86 -2.92
CA CYS A 12 3.84 -13.92 -3.76
C CYS A 12 3.48 -13.41 -5.16
N ALA A 13 3.36 -14.33 -6.11
CA ALA A 13 2.77 -14.02 -7.41
C ALA A 13 1.25 -13.84 -7.24
N MET A 14 0.72 -12.70 -7.68
CA MET A 14 -0.72 -12.43 -7.68
C MET A 14 -1.23 -12.15 -9.09
N ARG A 15 -2.44 -12.63 -9.37
CA ARG A 15 -3.22 -12.34 -10.58
C ARG A 15 -4.28 -11.29 -10.25
N LEU A 16 -4.84 -10.67 -11.29
CA LEU A 16 -5.90 -9.68 -11.13
C LEU A 16 -7.13 -10.24 -10.39
N GLU A 17 -7.45 -11.50 -10.65
CA GLU A 17 -8.54 -12.23 -9.99
C GLU A 17 -8.34 -12.40 -8.47
N ASP A 18 -7.09 -12.49 -7.99
CA ASP A 18 -6.80 -12.60 -6.56
C ASP A 18 -7.16 -11.29 -5.82
N LEU A 19 -7.08 -10.15 -6.52
CA LEU A 19 -7.45 -8.83 -5.99
C LEU A 19 -8.96 -8.65 -5.83
N SER A 20 -9.79 -9.50 -6.43
CA SER A 20 -11.26 -9.41 -6.32
C SER A 20 -11.73 -9.44 -4.86
N SER A 21 -11.04 -10.24 -4.03
CA SER A 21 -11.32 -10.41 -2.60
C SER A 21 -10.60 -9.42 -1.69
N ALA A 22 -9.66 -8.63 -2.23
CA ALA A 22 -8.83 -7.73 -1.43
C ALA A 22 -9.68 -6.65 -0.75
N ARG A 23 -9.48 -6.45 0.56
CA ARG A 23 -10.19 -5.40 1.30
C ARG A 23 -9.66 -4.01 0.97
N GLU A 24 -8.37 -3.89 0.75
CA GLU A 24 -7.67 -2.65 0.42
C GLU A 24 -6.58 -2.95 -0.61
N VAL A 25 -6.38 -2.04 -1.56
CA VAL A 25 -5.29 -2.11 -2.54
C VAL A 25 -4.63 -0.74 -2.62
N PHE A 26 -3.31 -0.69 -2.71
CA PHE A 26 -2.55 0.54 -2.84
C PHE A 26 -1.33 0.33 -3.73
N LEU A 27 -0.86 1.42 -4.33
CA LEU A 27 0.40 1.47 -5.06
C LEU A 27 1.44 2.17 -4.20
N THR A 28 2.70 1.74 -4.29
CA THR A 28 3.79 2.43 -3.66
C THR A 28 5.03 2.49 -4.53
N ASN A 29 5.69 3.65 -4.53
CA ASN A 29 7.02 3.84 -5.10
C ASN A 29 7.67 5.08 -4.46
N ALA A 30 8.96 5.31 -4.72
CA ALA A 30 9.70 6.43 -4.14
C ALA A 30 9.22 7.83 -4.59
N ARG A 31 8.49 7.94 -5.70
CA ARG A 31 8.01 9.23 -6.23
C ARG A 31 6.67 9.65 -5.63
N VAL A 32 5.74 8.71 -5.48
CA VAL A 32 4.35 8.99 -5.04
C VAL A 32 4.10 8.56 -3.60
N GLY A 33 5.08 7.91 -2.96
CA GLY A 33 4.92 7.34 -1.63
C GLY A 33 3.93 6.18 -1.65
N LEU A 34 2.78 6.35 -1.01
CA LEU A 34 1.71 5.36 -0.96
C LEU A 34 0.40 6.00 -1.42
N TRP A 35 -0.24 5.39 -2.43
CA TRP A 35 -1.48 5.88 -3.03
C TRP A 35 -2.56 4.77 -2.99
N PRO A 36 -3.73 4.99 -2.36
CA PRO A 36 -4.84 4.04 -2.40
C PRO A 36 -5.43 3.86 -3.81
N VAL A 37 -5.61 2.62 -4.22
CA VAL A 37 -6.39 2.29 -5.42
C VAL A 37 -7.87 2.36 -5.08
N ARG A 38 -8.63 3.16 -5.84
CA ARG A 38 -10.06 3.38 -5.61
C ARG A 38 -10.96 2.55 -6.51
N SER A 39 -10.45 2.05 -7.63
CA SER A 39 -11.22 1.20 -8.52
C SER A 39 -10.35 0.15 -9.19
N LEU A 40 -10.94 -1.03 -9.37
CA LEU A 40 -10.44 -2.14 -10.18
C LEU A 40 -11.53 -2.47 -11.23
N PRO A 41 -11.18 -3.17 -12.32
CA PRO A 41 -12.18 -3.62 -13.28
C PRO A 41 -13.35 -4.35 -12.59
N GLY A 42 -14.55 -3.77 -12.68
CA GLY A 42 -15.77 -4.34 -12.09
C GLY A 42 -15.96 -4.12 -10.58
N ARG A 43 -15.13 -3.30 -9.91
CA ARG A 43 -15.26 -3.07 -8.46
C ARG A 43 -14.71 -1.72 -8.00
N GLU A 44 -15.49 -1.01 -7.19
CA GLU A 44 -15.02 0.13 -6.39
C GLU A 44 -14.39 -0.34 -5.08
N LEU A 45 -13.30 0.31 -4.69
CA LEU A 45 -12.53 0.06 -3.48
C LEU A 45 -12.55 1.30 -2.59
N ALA A 46 -12.89 1.08 -1.32
CA ALA A 46 -12.72 2.13 -0.32
C ALA A 46 -11.28 2.08 0.22
N PRO A 47 -10.55 3.21 0.28
CA PRO A 47 -9.32 3.27 1.05
C PRO A 47 -9.63 2.95 2.51
N GLY A 48 -8.88 2.00 3.08
CA GLY A 48 -9.12 1.54 4.45
C GLY A 48 -8.01 1.93 5.44
N PRO A 49 -8.18 1.55 6.71
CA PRO A 49 -7.30 1.96 7.79
C PRO A 49 -5.88 1.39 7.66
N LEU A 50 -5.69 0.25 6.99
CA LEU A 50 -4.35 -0.32 6.81
C LEU A 50 -3.52 0.56 5.87
N THR A 51 -4.11 0.99 4.76
CA THR A 51 -3.50 1.87 3.78
C THR A 51 -3.14 3.21 4.41
N ALA A 52 -4.04 3.80 5.21
CA ALA A 52 -3.77 5.05 5.93
C ALA A 52 -2.64 4.91 6.95
N ARG A 53 -2.63 3.81 7.73
CA ARG A 53 -1.56 3.53 8.71
C ARG A 53 -0.20 3.39 8.03
N LEU A 54 -0.13 2.66 6.92
CA LEU A 54 1.12 2.49 6.18
C LEU A 54 1.59 3.80 5.55
N ALA A 55 0.70 4.62 4.99
CA ALA A 55 1.06 5.93 4.45
C ALA A 55 1.68 6.84 5.52
N ALA A 56 1.10 6.86 6.73
CA ALA A 56 1.64 7.63 7.85
C ALA A 56 3.03 7.16 8.28
N LEU A 57 3.28 5.84 8.29
CA LEU A 57 4.59 5.27 8.61
C LEU A 57 5.65 5.56 7.54
N MET A 58 5.25 5.62 6.27
CA MET A 58 6.16 5.86 5.16
C MET A 58 6.53 7.34 4.97
N ARG A 59 5.63 8.27 5.31
CA ARG A 59 5.85 9.72 5.14
C ARG A 59 7.21 10.23 5.66
N PRO A 60 7.62 9.98 6.92
CA PRO A 60 8.91 10.48 7.40
C PRO A 60 10.13 9.87 6.68
N LEU A 61 9.98 8.68 6.07
CA LEU A 61 11.06 8.01 5.33
C LEU A 61 11.25 8.57 3.92
N LEU A 62 10.21 9.18 3.37
CA LEU A 62 10.22 9.82 2.05
C LEU A 62 10.65 11.29 2.12
N GLU A 63 10.46 11.91 3.28
CA GLU A 63 10.87 13.29 3.57
C GLU A 63 12.32 13.39 4.08
N ALA A 64 12.88 12.29 4.59
CA ALA A 64 14.30 12.20 4.87
C ALA A 64 15.08 12.40 3.56
N PRO A 65 16.05 13.33 3.49
CA PRO A 65 16.92 13.40 2.34
C PRO A 65 17.56 12.02 2.17
N ALA A 66 17.53 11.46 0.96
CA ALA A 66 18.44 10.37 0.61
C ALA A 66 19.82 10.87 0.99
N ASP A 67 20.51 10.16 1.89
CA ASP A 67 21.76 10.62 2.49
C ASP A 67 22.69 11.27 1.43
N GLY A 68 23.26 12.42 1.80
CA GLY A 68 23.92 13.39 0.90
C GLY A 68 25.07 12.89 0.04
#